data_AF-A0A1B6J3Q5-F1
#
_entry.id   AF-A0A1B6J3Q5-F1
#
_cell.length_a   1.000
_cell.length_b   1.000
_cell.length_c   1.000
_cell.angle_alpha   90.00
_cell.angle_beta   90.00
_cell.angle_gamma   90.00
#
_symmetry.space_group_name_H-M   'P 1'
#
loop_
_entity.id
_entity.type
_entity.pdbx_description
1 polymer ?
#
loop_
_entity_poly.entity_id
_entity_poly.type
_entity_poly.pdbx_seq_one_letter_code
_entity_poly.pdbx_strand_id
1 'polypeptide(L)'
;CNMSHANNQLNIKHIYSNDILQEINSSVINELKSHLRGSQCLVACCFIDNFIRWLSLPFYKFDEDEYWSDAAEVKIYCPEGNINYGIIISTAEYKDGRLFVMLYCADESNYFVMKDVLMVTRVLNWTRSLTFEGVQEGFISMLEDVISLKNTSVMCKYEKKLLVMPETSALQVKLE
;
A
#
# COMPACT_ATOMS: atom_id res chain seq x y z
N CYS A 1 -24.34 34.55 2.52
CA CYS A 1 -23.50 34.43 1.31
C CYS A 1 -22.07 34.79 1.64
N ASN A 2 -21.18 33.81 1.45
CA ASN A 2 -19.74 33.87 1.16
C ASN A 2 -18.87 34.94 1.85
N MET A 3 -17.96 34.49 2.71
CA MET A 3 -16.57 34.18 2.31
C MET A 3 -15.74 33.80 3.56
N SER A 4 -15.50 32.51 3.77
CA SER A 4 -14.46 32.04 4.70
C SER A 4 -13.77 30.73 4.28
N HIS A 5 -13.95 30.28 3.04
CA HIS A 5 -13.32 29.06 2.54
C HIS A 5 -11.94 29.26 1.86
N ALA A 6 -11.40 30.48 1.85
CA ALA A 6 -10.15 30.79 1.14
C ALA A 6 -8.86 30.62 1.99
N ASN A 7 -8.95 30.45 3.31
CA ASN A 7 -7.75 30.46 4.17
C ASN A 7 -7.17 29.08 4.53
N ASN A 8 -7.79 27.97 4.14
CA ASN A 8 -7.26 26.62 4.44
C ASN A 8 -6.40 26.00 3.33
N GLN A 9 -6.31 26.62 2.14
CA GLN A 9 -5.53 26.05 1.03
C GLN A 9 -4.06 26.53 0.96
N LEU A 10 -3.71 27.60 1.70
CA LEU A 10 -2.37 28.21 1.62
C LEU A 10 -1.36 27.66 2.64
N ASN A 11 -1.78 26.88 3.63
CA ASN A 11 -0.90 26.41 4.72
C ASN A 11 -0.40 24.96 4.59
N ILE A 12 -0.81 24.20 3.58
CA ILE A 12 -0.42 22.79 3.43
C ILE A 12 0.91 22.66 2.65
N LYS A 13 1.37 23.70 1.95
CA LYS A 13 2.57 23.65 1.11
C LYS A 13 3.91 23.57 1.88
N HIS A 14 3.92 23.66 3.21
CA HIS A 14 5.17 23.76 4.00
C HIS A 14 5.31 22.81 5.20
N ILE A 15 4.45 21.80 5.38
CA ILE A 15 4.44 21.01 6.64
C ILE A 15 5.30 19.74 6.59
N TYR A 16 5.74 19.27 5.41
CA TYR A 16 6.62 18.11 5.34
C TYR A 16 7.95 18.44 4.64
N SER A 17 9.04 18.50 5.40
CA SER A 17 10.40 18.41 4.84
C SER A 17 10.65 17.03 4.20
N ASN A 18 9.90 16.01 4.65
CA ASN A 18 9.86 14.65 4.14
C ASN A 18 8.57 14.39 3.34
N ASP A 19 8.34 13.19 2.82
CA ASP A 19 7.05 12.82 2.22
C ASP A 19 5.97 12.65 3.30
N ILE A 20 4.69 12.76 2.93
CA ILE A 20 3.58 12.43 3.86
C ILE A 20 3.59 10.95 4.22
N LEU A 21 4.08 10.09 3.34
CA LEU A 21 4.33 8.69 3.63
C LEU A 21 5.70 8.53 4.28
N GLN A 22 5.72 7.92 5.46
CA GLN A 22 6.96 7.55 6.12
C GLN A 22 7.09 6.03 6.16
N GLU A 23 8.26 5.55 5.77
CA GLU A 23 8.58 4.12 5.80
C GLU A 23 8.61 3.64 7.24
N ILE A 24 7.94 2.51 7.51
CA ILE A 24 7.93 1.90 8.82
C ILE A 24 9.00 0.82 8.91
N ASN A 25 9.73 0.81 10.03
CA ASN A 25 10.76 -0.20 10.26
C ASN A 25 10.13 -1.55 10.61
N SER A 26 10.83 -2.64 10.28
CA SER A 26 10.49 -4.01 10.70
C SER A 26 10.17 -4.16 12.19
N SER A 27 10.79 -3.35 13.05
CA SER A 27 10.57 -3.39 14.51
C SER A 27 9.14 -3.05 14.94
N VAL A 28 8.39 -2.27 14.14
CA VAL A 28 7.02 -1.83 14.48
C VAL A 28 5.93 -2.65 13.77
N ILE A 29 6.29 -3.67 12.99
CA ILE A 29 5.32 -4.42 12.18
C ILE A 29 4.30 -5.17 13.06
N ASN A 30 4.71 -5.76 14.18
CA ASN A 30 3.75 -6.45 15.06
C ASN A 30 2.73 -5.49 15.66
N GLU A 31 3.17 -4.28 16.01
CA GLU A 31 2.28 -3.22 16.50
C GLU A 31 1.34 -2.75 15.39
N LEU A 32 1.86 -2.52 14.18
CA LEU A 32 1.05 -2.20 13.01
C LEU A 32 -0.06 -3.23 12.77
N LYS A 33 0.28 -4.53 12.77
CA LYS A 33 -0.69 -5.61 12.57
C LYS A 33 -1.82 -5.57 13.60
N SER A 34 -1.55 -5.16 14.84
CA SER A 34 -2.59 -5.01 15.88
C SER A 34 -3.59 -3.88 15.62
N HIS A 35 -3.20 -2.90 14.79
CA HIS A 35 -4.07 -1.80 14.34
C HIS A 35 -4.84 -2.13 13.06
N LEU A 36 -4.50 -3.23 12.38
CA LEU A 36 -5.28 -3.73 11.25
C LEU A 36 -6.45 -4.56 11.79
N ARG A 37 -7.68 -4.19 11.41
CA ARG A 37 -8.92 -4.88 11.83
C ARG A 37 -9.81 -5.18 10.63
N GLY A 38 -10.76 -6.11 10.80
CA GLY A 38 -11.75 -6.48 9.79
C GLY A 38 -11.37 -7.71 8.95
N SER A 39 -12.26 -8.15 8.05
CA SER A 39 -12.01 -9.31 7.17
C SER A 39 -10.91 -9.05 6.15
N GLN A 40 -10.78 -7.80 5.70
CA GLN A 40 -9.71 -7.38 4.78
C GLN A 40 -8.33 -7.38 5.46
N CYS A 41 -8.27 -7.28 6.81
CA CYS A 41 -7.02 -7.29 7.58
C CYS A 41 -6.24 -8.59 7.35
N LEU A 42 -6.93 -9.70 7.12
CA LEU A 42 -6.28 -10.98 6.82
C LEU A 42 -5.39 -10.88 5.58
N VAL A 43 -5.84 -10.20 4.52
CA VAL A 43 -5.04 -10.06 3.28
C VAL A 43 -3.81 -9.18 3.53
N ALA A 44 -4.00 -8.04 4.21
CA ALA A 44 -2.89 -7.15 4.54
C ALA A 44 -1.88 -7.82 5.49
N CYS A 45 -2.34 -8.50 6.53
CA CYS A 45 -1.47 -9.25 7.44
C CYS A 45 -0.72 -10.37 6.71
N CYS A 46 -1.40 -11.17 5.88
CA CYS A 46 -0.76 -12.21 5.07
C CYS A 46 0.30 -11.63 4.12
N PHE A 47 0.02 -10.48 3.51
CA PHE A 47 0.99 -9.79 2.65
C PHE A 47 2.20 -9.32 3.46
N ILE A 48 1.99 -8.65 4.59
CA ILE A 48 3.05 -8.18 5.48
C ILE A 48 3.91 -9.33 5.98
N ASP A 49 3.28 -10.44 6.40
CA ASP A 49 3.99 -11.63 6.88
C ASP A 49 4.78 -12.29 5.74
N ASN A 50 4.23 -12.35 4.53
CA ASN A 50 4.95 -12.85 3.36
C ASN A 50 6.13 -11.95 2.98
N PHE A 51 5.97 -10.62 3.07
CA PHE A 51 7.04 -9.66 2.86
C PHE A 51 8.17 -9.82 3.87
N ILE A 52 7.87 -9.86 5.18
CA ILE A 52 8.87 -10.11 6.22
C ILE A 52 9.60 -11.43 5.94
N ARG A 53 8.83 -12.47 5.60
CA ARG A 53 9.39 -13.78 5.28
C ARG A 53 10.38 -13.66 4.13
N TRP A 54 10.02 -13.02 3.01
CA TRP A 54 10.92 -12.85 1.88
C TRP A 54 12.18 -12.05 2.23
N LEU A 55 12.07 -10.95 2.98
CA LEU A 55 13.23 -10.20 3.47
C LEU A 55 14.15 -11.01 4.37
N SER A 56 13.60 -11.99 5.09
CA SER A 56 14.36 -12.87 5.99
C SER A 56 15.05 -14.03 5.28
N LEU A 57 14.68 -14.33 4.02
CA LEU A 57 15.27 -15.44 3.28
C LEU A 57 16.72 -15.10 2.91
N PRO A 58 17.67 -16.04 3.12
CA PRO A 58 19.09 -15.80 2.86
C PRO A 58 19.38 -15.44 1.39
N PHE A 59 18.51 -15.84 0.45
CA PHE A 59 18.63 -15.54 -0.98
C PHE A 59 18.12 -14.14 -1.38
N TYR A 60 17.48 -13.40 -0.48
CA TYR A 60 17.06 -12.01 -0.73
C TYR A 60 18.22 -11.02 -0.53
N LYS A 61 19.27 -11.42 0.20
CA LYS A 61 20.55 -10.69 0.30
C LYS A 61 21.57 -11.32 -0.67
N PHE A 62 21.45 -10.94 -1.93
CA PHE A 62 22.45 -10.88 -3.00
C PHE A 62 23.73 -11.73 -2.96
N ASP A 63 23.96 -12.42 -4.07
CA ASP A 63 25.13 -12.16 -4.92
C ASP A 63 24.75 -11.08 -5.97
N GLU A 64 25.68 -10.18 -6.28
CA GLU A 64 25.49 -8.96 -7.12
C GLU A 64 24.96 -9.20 -8.55
N ASP A 65 25.00 -10.46 -9.03
CA ASP A 65 24.76 -10.78 -10.45
C ASP A 65 23.51 -11.65 -10.72
N GLU A 66 22.88 -12.26 -9.72
CA GLU A 66 21.69 -13.11 -9.92
C GLU A 66 20.67 -12.95 -8.79
N TYR A 67 19.72 -12.02 -8.98
CA TYR A 67 18.54 -12.03 -8.10
C TYR A 67 17.52 -13.00 -8.67
N TRP A 68 17.14 -13.97 -7.85
CA TRP A 68 16.04 -14.89 -8.09
C TRP A 68 14.64 -14.26 -7.84
N SER A 69 14.60 -13.01 -7.41
CA SER A 69 13.40 -12.20 -7.20
C SER A 69 13.37 -11.08 -8.23
N ASP A 70 12.32 -11.02 -9.05
CA ASP A 70 12.09 -9.89 -9.97
C ASP A 70 11.80 -8.58 -9.22
N ALA A 71 11.39 -8.67 -7.95
CA ALA A 71 11.22 -7.52 -7.05
C ALA A 71 12.56 -7.16 -6.38
N ALA A 72 13.07 -5.98 -6.69
CA ALA A 72 14.35 -5.44 -6.23
C ALA A 72 14.26 -4.78 -4.84
N GLU A 73 13.11 -4.20 -4.50
CA GLU A 73 12.91 -3.53 -3.20
C GLU A 73 11.43 -3.54 -2.81
N VAL A 74 11.13 -3.89 -1.56
CA VAL A 74 9.76 -3.80 -1.02
C VAL A 74 9.77 -2.97 0.26
N LYS A 75 8.83 -2.02 0.36
CA LYS A 75 8.71 -1.05 1.46
C LYS A 75 7.26 -0.97 1.94
N ILE A 76 7.08 -0.61 3.21
CA ILE A 76 5.77 -0.37 3.82
C ILE A 76 5.78 1.04 4.41
N TYR A 77 4.72 1.78 4.17
CA TYR A 77 4.55 3.16 4.61
C TYR A 77 3.24 3.35 5.37
N CYS A 78 3.26 4.28 6.32
CA CYS A 78 2.07 4.82 6.98
C CYS A 78 2.01 6.35 6.78
N PRO A 79 0.80 6.94 6.75
CA PRO A 79 0.63 8.39 6.76
C PRO A 79 1.29 8.97 8.00
N GLU A 80 2.23 9.90 7.79
CA GLU A 80 3.00 10.58 8.84
C GLU A 80 3.76 9.62 9.77
N GLY A 81 3.97 8.36 9.35
CA GLY A 81 4.53 7.30 10.20
C GLY A 81 3.59 6.81 11.30
N ASN A 82 2.33 7.27 11.30
CA ASN A 82 1.36 6.98 12.34
C ASN A 82 0.55 5.72 12.01
N ILE A 83 0.90 4.61 12.68
CA ILE A 83 0.23 3.32 12.52
C ILE A 83 -1.24 3.33 13.01
N ASN A 84 -1.63 4.31 13.84
CA ASN A 84 -2.97 4.37 14.43
C ASN A 84 -4.06 4.68 13.40
N TYR A 85 -3.70 5.22 12.23
CA TYR A 85 -4.65 5.39 11.14
C TYR A 85 -5.16 4.06 10.59
N GLY A 86 -4.47 2.94 10.86
CA GLY A 86 -4.77 1.65 10.25
C GLY A 86 -4.64 1.68 8.72
N ILE A 87 -3.90 2.65 8.18
CA ILE A 87 -3.61 2.83 6.75
C ILE A 87 -2.22 2.29 6.48
N ILE A 88 -2.13 1.47 5.43
CA ILE A 88 -0.87 0.97 4.90
C ILE A 88 -0.83 1.21 3.40
N ILE A 89 0.32 1.70 2.95
CA ILE A 89 0.70 1.72 1.55
C ILE A 89 1.99 0.92 1.44
N SER A 90 2.00 -0.12 0.61
CA SER A 90 3.23 -0.86 0.32
C SER A 90 3.61 -0.69 -1.14
N THR A 91 4.91 -0.60 -1.39
CA THR A 91 5.47 -0.58 -2.73
C THR A 91 6.43 -1.75 -2.93
N ALA A 92 6.37 -2.37 -4.10
CA ALA A 92 7.36 -3.33 -4.57
C ALA A 92 7.89 -2.87 -5.94
N GLU A 93 9.17 -2.52 -6.01
CA GLU A 93 9.83 -2.12 -7.24
C GLU A 93 10.46 -3.32 -7.93
N TYR A 94 10.10 -3.54 -9.19
CA TYR A 94 10.65 -4.61 -10.01
C TYR A 94 11.81 -4.11 -10.86
N LYS A 95 12.72 -5.00 -11.26
CA LYS A 95 13.92 -4.64 -12.06
C LYS A 95 13.62 -3.95 -13.38
N ASP A 96 12.45 -4.20 -13.97
CA ASP A 96 11.96 -3.56 -15.18
C ASP A 96 11.34 -2.18 -14.96
N GLY A 97 11.42 -1.66 -13.73
CA GLY A 97 10.94 -0.33 -13.34
C GLY A 97 9.45 -0.28 -12.95
N ARG A 98 8.70 -1.38 -13.07
CA ARG A 98 7.31 -1.43 -12.61
C ARG A 98 7.22 -1.24 -11.10
N LEU A 99 6.26 -0.43 -10.65
CA LEU A 99 5.93 -0.29 -9.24
C LEU A 99 4.61 -0.97 -8.95
N PHE A 100 4.66 -2.00 -8.13
CA PHE A 100 3.48 -2.60 -7.56
C PHE A 100 3.13 -1.86 -6.28
N VAL A 101 1.85 -1.51 -6.13
CA VAL A 101 1.35 -0.72 -5.01
C VAL A 101 0.19 -1.48 -4.38
N MET A 102 0.25 -1.69 -3.06
CA MET A 102 -0.87 -2.20 -2.30
C MET A 102 -1.38 -1.13 -1.35
N LEU A 103 -2.70 -0.94 -1.35
CA LEU A 103 -3.40 0.03 -0.51
C LEU A 103 -4.29 -0.71 0.46
N TYR A 104 -4.16 -0.38 1.74
CA TYR A 104 -5.01 -0.94 2.79
C TYR A 104 -5.44 0.15 3.75
N CYS A 105 -6.68 0.04 4.23
CA CYS A 105 -7.19 0.82 5.34
C CYS A 105 -8.12 -0.05 6.18
N ALA A 106 -7.92 -0.01 7.49
CA ALA A 106 -8.69 -0.80 8.44
C ALA A 106 -10.09 -0.22 8.70
N ASP A 107 -10.26 1.09 8.54
CA ASP A 107 -11.49 1.81 8.83
C ASP A 107 -11.87 2.75 7.68
N GLU A 108 -13.10 2.63 7.18
CA GLU A 108 -13.62 3.48 6.12
C GLU A 108 -13.66 4.96 6.51
N SER A 109 -13.76 5.25 7.82
CA SER A 109 -13.70 6.61 8.33
C SER A 109 -12.40 7.31 7.94
N ASN A 110 -11.31 6.58 7.71
CA ASN A 110 -10.00 7.13 7.31
C ASN A 110 -9.78 7.18 5.78
N TYR A 111 -10.78 6.87 4.95
CA TYR A 111 -10.63 6.91 3.49
C TYR A 111 -10.27 8.31 2.95
N PHE A 112 -10.73 9.37 3.61
CA PHE A 112 -10.34 10.73 3.23
C PHE A 112 -8.84 10.96 3.42
N VAL A 113 -8.26 10.42 4.50
CA VAL A 113 -6.80 10.48 4.76
C VAL A 113 -6.04 9.76 3.65
N MET A 114 -6.51 8.57 3.24
CA MET A 114 -5.91 7.84 2.12
C MET A 114 -5.95 8.66 0.82
N LYS A 115 -7.10 9.30 0.51
CA LYS A 115 -7.23 10.15 -0.68
C LYS A 115 -6.25 11.32 -0.64
N ASP A 116 -6.15 12.02 0.49
CA ASP A 116 -5.22 13.14 0.66
C ASP A 116 -3.76 12.68 0.49
N VAL A 117 -3.40 11.53 1.08
CA VAL A 117 -2.07 10.93 0.95
C VAL A 117 -1.73 10.64 -0.51
N LEU A 118 -2.61 9.97 -1.26
CA LEU A 118 -2.37 9.66 -2.68
C LEU A 118 -2.26 10.92 -3.55
N MET A 119 -2.97 11.99 -3.17
CA MET A 119 -2.92 13.27 -3.87
C MET A 119 -1.60 14.02 -3.67
N VAL A 120 -0.91 13.86 -2.53
CA VAL A 120 0.28 14.67 -2.20
C VAL A 120 1.59 13.90 -2.11
N THR A 121 1.55 12.58 -1.95
CA THR A 121 2.77 11.75 -1.87
C THR A 121 3.57 11.79 -3.16
N ARG A 122 4.90 11.75 -3.00
CA ARG A 122 5.93 11.63 -4.03
C ARG A 122 6.53 10.22 -4.06
N VAL A 123 6.25 9.38 -3.06
CA VAL A 123 6.62 7.95 -3.06
C VAL A 123 6.01 7.27 -4.27
N LEU A 124 4.75 7.60 -4.59
CA LEU A 124 4.09 7.15 -5.81
C LEU A 124 4.39 8.15 -6.93
N ASN A 125 5.38 7.82 -7.76
CA ASN A 125 5.65 8.60 -8.97
C ASN A 125 4.57 8.31 -10.03
N TRP A 126 3.49 9.10 -10.04
CA TRP A 126 2.36 8.97 -10.98
C TRP A 126 2.72 9.11 -12.47
N THR A 127 3.96 9.50 -12.81
CA THR A 127 4.45 9.54 -14.20
C THR A 127 4.99 8.21 -14.72
N ARG A 128 5.24 7.24 -13.82
CA ARG A 128 5.69 5.89 -14.17
C ARG A 128 4.50 4.91 -14.24
N SER A 129 4.75 3.72 -14.77
CA SER A 129 3.76 2.64 -14.72
C SER A 129 3.57 2.14 -13.28
N LEU A 130 2.36 2.34 -12.74
CA LEU A 130 1.93 1.87 -11.43
C LEU A 130 0.94 0.72 -11.61
N THR A 131 1.09 -0.36 -10.83
CA THR A 131 0.13 -1.47 -10.76
C THR A 131 -0.42 -1.54 -9.34
N PHE A 132 -1.70 -1.23 -9.17
CA PHE A 132 -2.37 -1.34 -7.88
C PHE A 132 -2.91 -2.76 -7.72
N GLU A 133 -2.34 -3.54 -6.80
CA GLU A 133 -2.73 -4.93 -6.53
C GLU A 133 -3.54 -5.03 -5.24
N GLY A 134 -4.49 -5.97 -5.21
CA GLY A 134 -5.26 -6.29 -4.00
C GLY A 134 -6.05 -5.10 -3.44
N VAL A 135 -6.46 -4.15 -4.28
CA VAL A 135 -7.23 -2.97 -3.88
C VAL A 135 -8.55 -3.41 -3.27
N GLN A 136 -8.83 -2.97 -2.04
CA GLN A 136 -10.12 -3.26 -1.40
C GLN A 136 -11.27 -2.66 -2.23
N GLU A 137 -12.39 -3.36 -2.31
CA GLU A 137 -13.52 -2.95 -3.16
C GLU A 137 -14.00 -1.52 -2.87
N GLY A 138 -14.09 -1.14 -1.59
CA GLY A 138 -14.47 0.21 -1.17
C GLY A 138 -13.50 1.32 -1.62
N PHE A 139 -12.26 0.97 -1.99
CA PHE A 139 -11.27 1.93 -2.48
C PHE A 139 -11.28 2.16 -3.97
N ILE A 140 -11.89 1.28 -4.76
CA ILE A 140 -11.77 1.31 -6.23
C ILE A 140 -12.25 2.65 -6.77
N SER A 141 -13.43 3.12 -6.35
CA SER A 141 -13.97 4.41 -6.81
C SER A 141 -13.11 5.60 -6.37
N MET A 142 -12.59 5.60 -5.14
CA MET A 142 -11.68 6.64 -4.66
C MET A 142 -10.36 6.67 -5.45
N LEU A 143 -9.81 5.50 -5.75
CA LEU A 143 -8.59 5.37 -6.54
C LEU A 143 -8.80 5.83 -7.99
N GLU A 144 -9.93 5.50 -8.59
CA GLU A 144 -10.32 5.99 -9.92
C GLU A 144 -10.45 7.52 -9.96
N ASP A 145 -11.04 8.13 -8.93
CA ASP A 145 -11.07 9.59 -8.76
C ASP A 145 -9.66 10.19 -8.71
N VAL A 146 -8.77 9.60 -7.90
CA VAL A 146 -7.38 10.08 -7.77
C VAL A 146 -6.64 9.96 -9.09
N ILE A 147 -6.76 8.82 -9.79
CA ILE A 147 -6.12 8.60 -11.10
C ILE A 147 -6.57 9.66 -12.11
N SER A 148 -7.88 9.94 -12.15
CA SER A 148 -8.45 11.00 -12.99
C SER A 148 -7.85 12.37 -12.65
N LEU A 149 -7.77 12.73 -11.37
CA LEU A 149 -7.19 14.00 -10.90
C LEU A 149 -5.67 14.11 -11.16
N LYS A 150 -4.96 12.99 -11.21
CA LYS A 150 -3.54 12.91 -11.59
C LYS A 150 -3.31 13.01 -13.10
N ASN A 151 -4.38 13.06 -13.90
CA ASN A 151 -4.35 13.03 -15.37
C ASN A 151 -3.61 11.79 -15.91
N THR A 152 -3.78 10.65 -15.24
CA THR A 152 -3.18 9.37 -15.64
C THR A 152 -4.23 8.47 -16.26
N SER A 153 -3.85 7.69 -17.28
CA SER A 153 -4.74 6.73 -17.94
C SER A 153 -4.67 5.35 -17.27
N VAL A 154 -5.82 4.72 -17.07
CA VAL A 154 -5.89 3.30 -16.67
C VAL A 154 -5.69 2.43 -17.92
N MET A 155 -4.62 1.63 -17.93
CA MET A 155 -4.31 0.73 -19.06
C MET A 155 -5.14 -0.56 -19.01
N CYS A 156 -5.32 -1.14 -17.83
CA CYS A 156 -6.05 -2.38 -17.63
C CYS A 156 -6.65 -2.43 -16.22
N LYS A 157 -7.76 -3.17 -16.08
CA LYS A 157 -8.43 -3.45 -14.81
C LYS A 157 -8.80 -4.93 -14.79
N TYR A 158 -8.47 -5.61 -13.70
CA TYR A 158 -8.81 -7.02 -13.49
C TYR A 158 -9.59 -7.14 -12.19
N GLU A 159 -10.75 -7.81 -12.25
CA GLU A 159 -11.54 -8.14 -11.07
C GLU A 159 -11.28 -9.59 -10.69
N LYS A 160 -10.84 -9.80 -9.45
CA LYS A 160 -10.57 -11.13 -8.89
C LYS A 160 -11.37 -11.29 -7.61
N LYS A 161 -11.91 -12.49 -7.38
CA LYS A 161 -12.57 -12.83 -6.11
C LYS A 161 -11.52 -13.33 -5.13
N LEU A 162 -11.50 -12.73 -3.94
CA LEU A 162 -10.69 -13.23 -2.84
C LEU A 162 -11.28 -14.56 -2.35
N LEU A 163 -10.44 -15.59 -2.29
CA LEU A 163 -10.77 -16.87 -1.68
C LEU A 163 -9.93 -17.02 -0.42
N VAL A 164 -10.59 -17.21 0.73
CA VAL A 164 -9.93 -17.41 2.02
C VAL A 164 -10.27 -18.81 2.52
N MET A 165 -9.25 -19.57 2.88
CA MET A 165 -9.40 -20.88 3.50
C MET A 165 -8.78 -20.85 4.91
N PRO A 166 -9.48 -21.33 5.95
CA PRO A 166 -8.89 -21.51 7.27
C PRO A 166 -7.70 -22.48 7.22
N GLU A 167 -6.67 -22.21 8.02
CA GLU A 167 -5.46 -23.04 8.08
C GLU A 167 -5.77 -24.52 8.35
N THR A 168 -6.72 -24.81 9.24
CA THR A 168 -7.16 -26.17 9.56
C THR A 168 -7.70 -26.94 8.36
N SER A 169 -8.36 -26.23 7.43
CA SER A 169 -8.85 -26.81 6.17
C SER A 169 -7.72 -26.93 5.13
N ALA A 170 -6.75 -26.01 5.13
CA ALA A 170 -5.62 -26.02 4.19
C ALA A 170 -4.70 -27.24 4.41
N LEU A 171 -4.50 -27.67 5.65
CA LEU A 171 -3.68 -28.85 5.99
C LEU A 171 -4.21 -30.17 5.42
N GLN A 172 -5.46 -30.20 4.97
CA GLN A 172 -6.11 -31.40 4.40
C GLN A 172 -6.02 -31.44 2.87
N VAL A 173 -5.59 -30.36 2.23
CA VAL A 173 -5.42 -30.29 0.77
C VAL A 173 -4.10 -30.97 0.42
N LYS A 174 -4.16 -32.20 -0.09
CA LYS A 174 -3.03 -32.78 -0.82
C LYS A 174 -2.95 -32.09 -2.18
N LEU A 175 -1.81 -31.48 -2.48
CA LEU A 175 -1.46 -31.09 -3.83
C LEU A 175 -1.16 -32.41 -4.58
N GLU A 176 -2.11 -32.84 -5.42
CA GLU A 176 -1.90 -33.93 -6.38
C GLU A 176 -1.08 -33.46 -7.59
#